data_AF-A0A2A4ZJE3-F1
#
_entry.id   AF-A0A2A4ZJE3-F1
#
_cell.length_a   1.000
_cell.length_b   1.000
_cell.length_c   1.000
_cell.angle_alpha   90.00
_cell.angle_beta   90.00
_cell.angle_gamma   90.00
#
_symmetry.space_group_name_H-M   'P 1'
#
loop_
_entity.id
_entity.type
_entity.pdbx_description
1 polymer ?
#
loop_
_entity_poly.entity_id
_entity_poly.type
_entity_poly.pdbx_seq_one_letter_code
_entity_poly.pdbx_strand_id
1 'polypeptide(L)'
;MTSILTNNGAMVALQTLQSVNNSLTTAQNEISTGKRVGAAKDNAAVWAISKTMESDIAGFNAISESLAVGEATVSVASAGAEQIVEKLIEIKQLIISAQSESVDHGKIQDDIDKKAAQVAAIISAAQFNGANL
;
A
#
# COMPACT_ATOMS: atom_id res chain seq x y z
N MET A 1 41.73 -47.91 -34.34
CA MET A 1 41.83 -47.22 -35.64
C MET A 1 41.91 -45.73 -35.39
N THR A 2 43.10 -45.15 -35.49
CA THR A 2 43.32 -43.71 -35.53
C THR A 2 43.24 -43.27 -36.99
N SER A 3 42.12 -42.68 -37.38
CA SER A 3 41.99 -42.01 -38.68
C SER A 3 42.65 -40.63 -38.58
N ILE A 4 43.60 -40.31 -39.47
CA ILE A 4 44.21 -38.97 -39.55
C ILE A 4 43.16 -37.91 -39.92
N LEU A 5 42.12 -38.32 -40.66
CA LEU A 5 41.03 -37.44 -41.11
C LEU A 5 39.91 -37.30 -40.08
N THR A 6 39.81 -38.18 -39.08
CA THR A 6 38.70 -38.19 -38.11
C THR A 6 39.24 -38.48 -36.71
N ASN A 7 39.60 -37.41 -36.00
CA ASN A 7 40.09 -37.51 -34.63
C ASN A 7 38.92 -37.54 -33.64
N ASN A 8 38.46 -38.74 -33.32
CA ASN A 8 37.34 -38.94 -32.39
C ASN A 8 37.61 -38.36 -30.98
N GLY A 9 38.87 -38.42 -30.49
CA GLY A 9 39.25 -37.83 -29.21
C GLY A 9 39.10 -36.29 -29.20
N ALA A 10 39.50 -35.64 -30.30
CA ALA A 10 39.31 -34.20 -30.47
C ALA A 10 37.82 -33.81 -30.62
N MET A 11 37.01 -34.63 -31.28
CA MET A 11 35.55 -34.39 -31.39
C MET A 11 34.85 -34.52 -30.03
N VAL A 12 35.22 -35.51 -29.21
CA VAL A 12 34.70 -35.65 -27.85
C VAL A 12 35.11 -34.45 -26.99
N ALA A 13 36.37 -34.03 -27.05
CA ALA A 13 36.84 -32.84 -26.34
C ALA A 13 36.09 -31.57 -26.76
N LEU A 14 35.81 -31.40 -28.07
CA LEU A 14 35.02 -30.30 -28.59
C LEU A 14 33.57 -30.35 -28.08
N GLN A 15 32.95 -31.52 -28.05
CA GLN A 15 31.59 -31.69 -27.53
C GLN A 15 31.52 -31.37 -26.03
N THR A 16 32.51 -31.81 -25.25
CA THR A 16 32.63 -31.44 -23.83
C THR A 16 32.82 -29.94 -23.66
N LEU A 17 33.68 -29.30 -24.46
CA LEU A 17 33.91 -27.86 -24.41
C LEU A 17 32.64 -27.06 -24.76
N GLN A 18 31.88 -27.50 -25.75
CA GLN A 18 30.58 -26.90 -26.10
C GLN A 18 29.59 -27.03 -24.93
N SER A 19 29.52 -28.19 -24.28
CA SER A 19 28.68 -28.38 -23.10
C SER A 19 29.07 -27.45 -21.95
N VAL A 20 30.37 -27.32 -21.66
CA VAL A 20 30.87 -26.44 -20.59
C VAL A 20 30.57 -24.97 -20.90
N ASN A 21 30.76 -24.52 -22.15
CA ASN A 21 30.42 -23.15 -22.55
C ASN A 21 28.91 -22.86 -22.43
N ASN A 22 28.06 -23.82 -22.79
CA ASN A 22 26.61 -23.69 -22.63
C ASN A 22 26.23 -23.57 -21.14
N SER A 23 26.79 -24.41 -20.27
CA SER A 23 26.56 -24.33 -18.82
C SER A 23 27.07 -23.01 -18.22
N LEU A 24 28.24 -22.53 -18.68
CA LEU A 24 28.79 -21.24 -18.25
C LEU A 24 27.87 -20.08 -18.65
N THR A 25 27.35 -20.09 -19.88
CA THR A 25 26.43 -19.06 -20.37
C THR A 25 25.14 -19.03 -19.55
N THR A 26 24.58 -20.21 -19.21
CA THR A 26 23.40 -20.29 -18.33
C THR A 26 23.69 -19.71 -16.95
N ALA A 27 24.79 -20.12 -16.30
CA ALA A 27 25.17 -19.60 -14.99
C ALA A 27 25.40 -18.09 -15.01
N GLN A 28 26.03 -17.55 -16.06
CA GLN A 28 26.20 -16.12 -16.24
C GLN A 28 24.86 -15.38 -16.37
N ASN A 29 23.89 -15.95 -17.10
CA ASN A 29 22.55 -15.36 -17.23
C ASN A 29 21.79 -15.38 -15.90
N GLU A 30 21.87 -16.46 -15.14
CA GLU A 30 21.28 -16.54 -13.80
C GLU A 30 21.91 -15.51 -12.85
N ILE A 31 23.23 -15.33 -12.89
CA ILE A 31 23.94 -14.32 -12.09
C ILE A 31 23.54 -12.91 -12.53
N SER A 32 23.48 -12.65 -13.83
CA SER A 32 23.16 -11.32 -14.37
C SER A 32 21.71 -10.90 -14.09
N THR A 33 20.78 -11.85 -14.09
CA THR A 33 19.35 -11.56 -13.89
C THR A 33 18.89 -11.77 -12.45
N GLY A 34 19.68 -12.49 -11.64
CA GLY A 34 19.27 -13.00 -10.33
C GLY A 34 18.16 -14.05 -10.40
N LYS A 35 17.76 -14.51 -11.60
CA LYS A 35 16.65 -15.44 -11.80
C LYS A 35 17.17 -16.77 -12.33
N ARG A 36 16.90 -17.84 -11.57
CA ARG A 36 17.11 -19.23 -12.01
C ARG A 36 16.17 -19.64 -13.17
N VAL A 37 14.99 -19.02 -13.25
CA VAL A 37 14.02 -19.21 -14.34
C VAL A 37 13.67 -17.83 -14.88
N GLY A 38 14.36 -17.41 -15.94
CA GLY A 38 14.18 -16.08 -16.55
C GLY A 38 13.10 -16.08 -17.63
N ALA A 39 13.00 -17.17 -18.39
CA ALA A 39 12.07 -17.30 -19.51
C ALA A 39 11.19 -18.55 -19.41
N ALA A 40 10.04 -18.52 -20.08
CA ALA A 40 9.11 -19.65 -20.15
C ALA A 40 9.74 -20.92 -20.75
N LYS A 41 10.79 -20.77 -21.59
CA LYS A 41 11.55 -21.88 -22.16
C LYS A 41 12.37 -22.66 -21.11
N ASP A 42 12.77 -22.00 -20.02
CA ASP A 42 13.64 -22.61 -19.00
C ASP A 42 12.81 -23.50 -18.06
N ASN A 43 11.62 -23.02 -17.67
CA ASN A 43 10.61 -23.80 -16.97
C ASN A 43 9.24 -23.10 -17.06
N ALA A 44 8.37 -23.56 -17.95
CA ALA A 44 7.08 -22.91 -18.18
C ALA A 44 6.18 -22.89 -16.94
N ALA A 45 6.19 -23.95 -16.12
CA ALA A 45 5.34 -24.03 -14.93
C ALA A 45 5.79 -23.06 -13.84
N VAL A 46 7.09 -23.05 -13.50
CA VAL A 46 7.64 -22.14 -12.49
C VAL A 46 7.55 -20.69 -12.94
N TRP A 47 7.78 -20.42 -14.24
CA TRP A 47 7.63 -19.09 -14.81
C TRP A 47 6.18 -18.60 -14.79
N ALA A 48 5.20 -19.46 -15.07
CA ALA A 48 3.79 -19.10 -14.99
C ALA A 48 3.38 -18.78 -13.55
N ILE A 49 3.78 -19.62 -12.59
CA ILE A 49 3.51 -19.39 -11.16
C ILE A 49 4.13 -18.08 -10.69
N SER A 50 5.40 -17.80 -11.05
CA SER A 50 6.06 -16.56 -10.66
C SER A 50 5.41 -15.33 -11.27
N LYS A 51 4.89 -15.42 -12.50
CA LYS A 51 4.12 -14.33 -13.13
C LYS A 51 2.78 -14.07 -12.46
N THR A 52 2.07 -15.13 -12.05
CA THR A 52 0.86 -14.98 -11.23
C THR A 52 1.19 -14.30 -9.90
N MET A 53 2.25 -14.74 -9.20
CA MET A 53 2.69 -14.11 -7.95
C MET A 53 3.10 -12.64 -8.15
N GLU A 54 3.81 -12.29 -9.22
CA GLU A 54 4.14 -10.90 -9.56
C GLU A 54 2.86 -10.06 -9.77
N SER A 55 1.84 -10.62 -10.42
CA SER A 55 0.53 -9.98 -10.59
C SER A 55 -0.20 -9.79 -9.25
N ASP A 56 -0.19 -10.82 -8.39
CA ASP A 56 -0.82 -10.76 -7.07
C ASP A 56 -0.15 -9.70 -6.18
N ILE A 57 1.19 -9.60 -6.22
CA ILE A 57 1.94 -8.56 -5.50
C ILE A 57 1.54 -7.16 -5.99
N ALA A 58 1.41 -6.97 -7.31
CA ALA A 58 0.95 -5.69 -7.86
C ALA A 58 -0.47 -5.35 -7.37
N GLY A 59 -1.36 -6.34 -7.32
CA GLY A 59 -2.70 -6.20 -6.76
C GLY A 59 -2.68 -5.83 -5.27
N PHE A 60 -1.88 -6.53 -4.46
CA PHE A 60 -1.72 -6.24 -3.04
C PHE A 60 -1.13 -4.85 -2.78
N ASN A 61 -0.20 -4.39 -3.60
CA ASN A 61 0.34 -3.04 -3.48
C ASN A 61 -0.75 -1.98 -3.72
N ALA A 62 -1.58 -2.15 -4.75
CA ALA A 62 -2.70 -1.24 -5.02
C ALA A 62 -3.77 -1.26 -3.91
N ILE A 63 -4.06 -2.44 -3.36
CA ILE A 63 -4.97 -2.58 -2.20
C ILE A 63 -4.36 -1.90 -0.96
N SER A 64 -3.07 -2.10 -0.71
CA SER A 64 -2.36 -1.50 0.42
C SER A 64 -2.41 0.03 0.35
N GLU A 65 -2.17 0.60 -0.83
CA GLU A 65 -2.29 2.05 -1.04
C GLU A 65 -3.73 2.53 -0.81
N SER A 66 -4.72 1.80 -1.28
CA SER A 66 -6.14 2.11 -1.04
C SER A 66 -6.52 2.03 0.45
N LEU A 67 -5.99 1.03 1.18
CA LEU A 67 -6.19 0.90 2.61
C LEU A 67 -5.50 2.02 3.39
N ALA A 68 -4.31 2.44 2.99
CA ALA A 68 -3.61 3.58 3.62
C ALA A 68 -4.40 4.89 3.46
N VAL A 69 -5.02 5.10 2.29
CA VAL A 69 -5.95 6.21 2.06
C VAL A 69 -7.17 6.10 2.98
N GLY A 70 -7.75 4.90 3.11
CA GLY A 70 -8.87 4.64 4.02
C GLY A 70 -8.52 4.87 5.50
N GLU A 71 -7.34 4.43 5.93
CA GLU A 71 -6.82 4.66 7.28
C GLU A 71 -6.65 6.14 7.57
N ALA A 72 -6.01 6.88 6.67
CA ALA A 72 -5.85 8.33 6.80
C ALA A 72 -7.21 9.04 6.89
N THR A 73 -8.18 8.60 6.09
CA THR A 73 -9.55 9.11 6.10
C THR A 73 -10.22 8.89 7.46
N VAL A 74 -10.15 7.68 8.01
CA VAL A 74 -10.71 7.35 9.33
C VAL A 74 -9.99 8.10 10.44
N SER A 75 -8.68 8.30 10.34
CA SER A 75 -7.91 9.08 11.30
C SER A 75 -8.37 10.54 11.35
N VAL A 76 -8.60 11.17 10.19
CA VAL A 76 -9.17 12.52 10.11
C VAL A 76 -10.57 12.58 10.71
N ALA A 77 -11.43 11.61 10.39
CA ALA A 77 -12.76 11.51 10.98
C ALA A 77 -12.72 11.38 12.51
N SER A 78 -11.82 10.54 13.04
CA SER A 78 -11.63 10.35 14.48
C SER A 78 -11.18 11.65 15.17
N ALA A 79 -10.21 12.35 14.61
CA ALA A 79 -9.74 13.62 15.14
C ALA A 79 -10.82 14.72 15.08
N GLY A 80 -11.66 14.72 14.03
CA GLY A 80 -12.83 15.59 13.92
C GLY A 80 -13.87 15.26 15.00
N ALA A 81 -14.16 13.98 15.22
CA ALA A 81 -15.10 13.53 16.23
C ALA A 81 -14.64 13.90 17.66
N GLU A 82 -13.36 13.78 17.97
CA GLU A 82 -12.80 14.22 19.26
C GLU A 82 -13.01 15.73 19.50
N GLN A 83 -12.79 16.56 18.48
CA GLN A 83 -13.06 18.00 18.57
C GLN A 83 -14.56 18.29 18.77
N ILE A 84 -15.44 17.55 18.11
CA ILE A 84 -16.89 17.68 18.30
C ILE A 84 -17.27 17.34 19.75
N VAL A 85 -16.70 16.25 20.31
CA VAL A 85 -16.94 15.86 21.70
C VAL A 85 -16.49 16.96 22.66
N GLU A 86 -15.34 17.59 22.45
CA GLU A 86 -14.88 18.72 23.26
C GLU A 86 -15.90 19.89 23.24
N LYS A 87 -16.39 20.28 22.06
CA LYS A 87 -17.40 21.36 21.96
C LYS A 87 -18.73 20.98 22.59
N LEU A 88 -19.15 19.72 22.52
CA LEU A 88 -20.35 19.24 23.23
C LEU A 88 -20.20 19.29 24.75
N ILE A 89 -18.99 19.06 25.28
CA ILE A 89 -18.70 19.22 26.72
C ILE A 89 -18.80 20.70 27.11
N GLU A 90 -18.26 21.62 26.31
CA GLU A 90 -18.41 23.07 26.53
C GLU A 90 -19.88 23.49 26.53
N ILE A 91 -20.69 23.02 25.57
CA ILE A 91 -22.14 23.28 25.52
C ILE A 91 -22.82 22.76 26.79
N LYS A 92 -22.48 21.56 27.26
CA LYS A 92 -23.01 21.02 28.51
C LYS A 92 -22.68 21.92 29.70
N GLN A 93 -21.46 22.45 29.80
CA GLN A 93 -21.07 23.37 30.87
C GLN A 93 -21.86 24.68 30.81
N LEU A 94 -22.07 25.23 29.60
CA LEU A 94 -22.91 26.41 29.39
C LEU A 94 -24.35 26.15 29.86
N ILE A 95 -24.94 25.00 29.50
CA ILE A 95 -26.30 24.63 29.94
C ILE A 95 -26.39 24.51 31.46
N ILE A 96 -25.38 23.93 32.13
CA ILE A 96 -25.35 23.86 33.60
C ILE A 96 -25.25 25.27 34.19
N SER A 97 -24.42 26.14 33.63
CA SER A 97 -24.31 27.53 34.09
C SER A 97 -25.61 28.31 33.92
N ALA A 98 -26.39 28.00 32.87
CA ALA A 98 -27.71 28.56 32.61
C ALA A 98 -28.79 28.12 33.60
N GLN A 99 -28.53 27.18 34.53
CA GLN A 99 -29.48 26.84 35.59
C GLN A 99 -29.42 27.79 36.80
N SER A 100 -28.41 28.66 36.87
CA SER A 100 -28.33 29.67 37.91
C SER A 100 -29.32 30.80 37.66
N GLU A 101 -30.00 31.29 38.70
CA GLU A 101 -31.05 32.30 38.60
C GLU A 101 -30.51 33.72 38.30
N SER A 102 -29.20 33.94 38.47
CA SER A 102 -28.55 35.25 38.38
C SER A 102 -27.79 35.49 37.07
N VAL A 103 -27.97 34.62 36.05
CA VAL A 103 -27.23 34.68 34.79
C VAL A 103 -28.07 35.19 33.63
N ASP A 104 -27.41 35.74 32.63
CA ASP A 104 -28.03 36.20 31.38
C ASP A 104 -28.22 35.01 30.43
N HIS A 105 -29.40 34.38 30.49
CA HIS A 105 -29.73 33.22 29.64
C HIS A 105 -29.64 33.54 28.14
N GLY A 106 -29.86 34.79 27.71
CA GLY A 106 -29.77 35.19 26.31
C GLY A 106 -28.34 35.06 25.78
N LYS A 107 -27.36 35.56 26.54
CA LYS A 107 -25.94 35.42 26.16
C LYS A 107 -25.46 33.97 26.17
N ILE A 108 -25.95 33.16 27.11
CA ILE A 108 -25.59 31.75 27.15
C ILE A 108 -26.16 31.02 25.93
N GLN A 109 -27.38 31.32 25.52
CA GLN A 109 -27.96 30.76 24.29
C GLN A 109 -27.15 31.17 23.05
N ASP A 110 -26.77 32.44 22.92
CA ASP A 110 -25.93 32.92 21.82
C ASP A 110 -24.59 32.17 21.74
N ASP A 111 -23.98 31.86 22.88
CA ASP A 111 -22.73 31.11 22.92
C ASP A 111 -22.93 29.62 22.61
N ILE A 112 -24.04 29.01 23.05
CA ILE A 112 -24.42 27.65 22.64
C ILE A 112 -24.61 27.58 21.12
N ASP A 113 -25.30 28.56 20.52
CA ASP A 113 -25.55 28.59 19.08
C ASP A 113 -24.26 28.73 18.27
N LYS A 114 -23.31 29.55 18.74
CA LYS A 114 -21.97 29.65 18.13
C LYS A 114 -21.22 28.31 18.21
N LYS A 115 -21.29 27.60 19.34
CA LYS A 115 -20.63 26.30 19.50
C LYS A 115 -21.27 25.23 18.63
N ALA A 116 -22.60 25.24 18.49
CA ALA A 116 -23.31 24.37 17.55
C ALA A 116 -22.92 24.66 16.09
N ALA A 117 -22.76 25.94 15.73
CA ALA A 117 -22.26 26.34 14.41
C ALA A 117 -20.79 25.88 14.18
N GLN A 118 -19.95 25.93 15.22
CA GLN A 118 -18.57 25.39 15.15
C GLN A 118 -18.56 23.88 14.92
N VAL A 119 -19.45 23.13 15.58
CA VAL A 119 -19.63 21.68 15.33
C VAL A 119 -20.01 21.42 13.87
N ALA A 120 -20.98 22.16 13.33
CA ALA A 120 -21.37 22.03 11.92
C ALA A 120 -20.23 22.39 10.96
N ALA A 121 -19.39 23.37 11.32
CA ALA A 121 -18.21 23.74 10.55
C ALA A 121 -17.13 22.64 10.58
N ILE A 122 -16.89 22.01 11.73
CA ILE A 122 -15.95 20.87 11.86
C ILE A 122 -16.43 19.69 11.02
N ILE A 123 -17.72 19.36 11.06
CA ILE A 123 -18.31 18.31 10.21
C ILE A 123 -18.11 18.65 8.72
N SER A 124 -18.38 19.89 8.33
CA SER A 124 -18.23 20.31 6.93
C SER A 124 -16.77 20.37 6.47
N ALA A 125 -15.83 20.58 7.38
CA ALA A 125 -14.39 20.65 7.12
C ALA A 125 -13.70 19.29 7.21
N ALA A 126 -14.32 18.28 7.83
CA ALA A 126 -13.85 16.90 7.84
C ALA A 126 -14.05 16.27 6.46
N GLN A 127 -13.30 16.75 5.48
CA GLN A 127 -13.26 16.20 4.13
C GLN A 127 -11.89 15.61 3.88
N PHE A 128 -11.86 14.39 3.35
CA PHE A 128 -10.64 13.81 2.82
C PHE A 128 -10.78 13.64 1.31
N ASN A 129 -9.91 14.30 0.56
CA ASN A 129 -9.83 14.21 -0.90
C ASN A 129 -11.14 14.59 -1.64
N GLY A 130 -11.89 15.57 -1.13
CA GLY A 130 -13.14 16.06 -1.73
C GLY A 130 -14.38 15.20 -1.48
N ALA A 131 -14.23 14.07 -0.79
CA ALA A 131 -15.34 13.35 -0.20
C ALA A 131 -15.60 13.93 1.20
N ASN A 132 -16.81 14.44 1.41
CA ASN A 132 -17.28 14.82 2.74
C ASN A 132 -17.52 13.54 3.54
N LEU A 133 -16.96 13.45 4.74
CA LEU A 133 -17.06 12.27 5.61
C LEU A 133 -18.36 12.24 6.40
#